data_AF-A0A7W0L681-F1
#
_entry.id   AF-A0A7W0L681-F1
#
_cell.length_a   1.000
_cell.length_b   1.000
_cell.length_c   1.000
_cell.angle_alpha   90.00
_cell.angle_beta   90.00
_cell.angle_gamma   90.00
#
_symmetry.space_group_name_H-M   'P 1'
#
loop_
_entity.id
_entity.type
_entity.pdbx_description
1 polymer ?
#
loop_
_entity_poly.entity_id
_entity_poly.type
_entity_poly.pdbx_seq_one_letter_code
_entity_poly.pdbx_strand_id
1 'polypeptide(L)'
;MYDDELLTGEPTLEEVEGKQVNVYSINPDAVWSDGTPITADDFEFTWRLQRSADPADGGCESLLSTVGFERIESVDGADEGKTVTVTYGSAFADWQGLFTGTTPLLPAHLLDNDDPVALCEMITTGWPTDQGIPEDISGGPWQLKLENIDVSSQVVTLTPNENYWGEKPGLAALVYQNIGNDPGAAGAKALLEESGYVLGGDGVYEHPDRGRLALAISTTVNNPLRQQTIDVIIPQASATRSTPCSGRTTTRSRSTRSRPSWPTPQPCRGSRTTPPSPVHCGTARGGRSAELPGRTSRRDPHHPAVRPP
;
A
#
# COMPACT_ATOMS: atom_id res chain seq x y z
N MET A 1 4.64 6.44 -9.94
CA MET A 1 4.62 7.48 -8.88
C MET A 1 5.99 7.45 -8.25
N TYR A 2 6.73 8.55 -8.33
CA TYR A 2 8.08 8.67 -7.78
C TYR A 2 8.04 9.43 -6.45
N ASP A 3 9.16 9.46 -5.74
CA ASP A 3 9.37 10.30 -4.55
C ASP A 3 9.84 11.69 -5.00
N ASP A 4 8.99 12.71 -4.84
CA ASP A 4 9.19 14.08 -5.31
C ASP A 4 9.94 14.98 -4.31
N GLU A 5 10.32 14.46 -3.15
CA GLU A 5 11.25 15.10 -2.21
C GLU A 5 12.68 14.59 -2.44
N LEU A 6 12.84 13.27 -2.64
CA LEU A 6 14.12 12.61 -2.94
C LEU A 6 14.66 12.96 -4.33
N LEU A 7 13.78 13.15 -5.33
CA LEU A 7 14.18 13.38 -6.72
C LEU A 7 13.81 14.79 -7.20
N THR A 8 14.70 15.42 -7.96
CA THR A 8 14.50 16.80 -8.48
C THR A 8 13.46 16.90 -9.61
N GLY A 9 12.79 15.79 -9.96
CA GLY A 9 11.78 15.70 -11.02
C GLY A 9 11.36 14.26 -11.30
N GLU A 10 10.42 14.08 -12.23
CA GLU A 10 10.03 12.74 -12.70
C GLU A 10 11.21 12.05 -13.41
N PRO A 11 11.57 10.79 -13.06
CA PRO A 11 12.65 10.08 -13.74
C PRO A 11 12.34 9.88 -15.23
N THR A 12 13.34 9.99 -16.10
CA THR A 12 13.14 9.78 -17.53
C THR A 12 13.13 8.28 -17.88
N LEU A 13 12.46 7.95 -18.99
CA LEU A 13 12.51 6.65 -19.65
C LEU A 13 13.03 6.85 -21.07
N GLU A 14 14.13 6.21 -21.40
CA GLU A 14 14.86 6.36 -22.65
C GLU A 14 15.16 4.99 -23.29
N GLU A 15 15.39 4.97 -24.60
CA GLU A 15 15.84 3.79 -25.33
C GLU A 15 17.27 4.03 -25.82
N VAL A 16 18.24 3.35 -25.19
CA VAL A 16 19.68 3.49 -25.49
C VAL A 16 20.18 2.15 -26.00
N GLU A 17 20.72 2.14 -27.23
CA GLU A 17 21.18 0.94 -27.94
C GLU A 17 20.14 -0.21 -28.02
N GLY A 18 18.84 0.13 -27.94
CA GLY A 18 17.74 -0.83 -27.94
C GLY A 18 17.40 -1.42 -26.56
N LYS A 19 18.02 -0.94 -25.49
CA LYS A 19 17.67 -1.26 -24.09
C LYS A 19 16.80 -0.15 -23.49
N GLN A 20 15.94 -0.53 -22.56
CA GLN A 20 15.30 0.43 -21.66
C GLN A 20 16.35 0.98 -20.68
N VAL A 21 16.42 2.30 -20.57
CA VAL A 21 17.22 3.00 -19.58
C VAL A 21 16.32 3.97 -18.83
N ASN A 22 16.40 3.96 -17.50
CA ASN A 22 15.75 4.95 -16.66
C ASN A 22 16.81 5.89 -16.07
N VAL A 23 16.56 7.20 -16.01
CA VAL A 23 17.48 8.16 -15.36
C VAL A 23 16.78 8.88 -14.20
N TYR A 24 17.42 8.86 -13.03
CA TYR A 24 16.95 9.47 -11.80
C TYR A 24 17.93 10.58 -11.38
N SER A 25 17.42 11.76 -11.01
CA SER A 25 18.23 12.87 -10.50
C SER A 25 17.88 13.11 -9.04
N ILE A 26 18.76 12.66 -8.15
CA ILE A 26 18.62 12.77 -6.69
C ILE A 26 18.80 14.23 -6.28
N ASN A 27 17.99 14.68 -5.33
CA ASN A 27 18.11 15.98 -4.69
C ASN A 27 19.51 16.14 -4.07
N PRO A 28 20.28 17.21 -4.40
CA PRO A 28 21.63 17.40 -3.89
C PRO A 28 21.66 17.46 -2.35
N ASP A 29 20.62 18.03 -1.74
CA ASP A 29 20.48 18.15 -0.28
C ASP A 29 20.01 16.85 0.40
N ALA A 30 19.70 15.78 -0.35
CA ALA A 30 19.26 14.51 0.21
C ALA A 30 20.39 13.79 0.97
N VAL A 31 20.14 13.55 2.26
CA VAL A 31 21.04 12.92 3.23
C VAL A 31 20.26 11.95 4.12
N TRP A 32 20.90 10.86 4.51
CA TRP A 32 20.48 10.00 5.62
C TRP A 32 20.55 10.78 6.96
N SER A 33 19.87 10.29 8.00
CA SER A 33 19.72 11.02 9.28
C SER A 33 21.02 11.25 10.06
N ASP A 34 22.10 10.54 9.73
CA ASP A 34 23.46 10.76 10.22
C ASP A 34 24.19 11.93 9.50
N GLY A 35 23.67 12.37 8.36
CA GLY A 35 24.26 13.38 7.48
C GLY A 35 24.99 12.81 6.25
N THR A 36 25.00 11.49 6.06
CA THR A 36 25.61 10.86 4.88
C THR A 36 24.76 11.11 3.63
N PRO A 37 25.30 11.62 2.51
CA PRO A 37 24.53 11.87 1.29
C PRO A 37 23.88 10.59 0.74
N ILE A 38 22.63 10.72 0.27
CA ILE A 38 21.97 9.65 -0.49
C ILE A 38 22.48 9.72 -1.95
N THR A 39 22.95 8.59 -2.49
CA THR A 39 23.65 8.51 -3.80
C THR A 39 23.19 7.31 -4.65
N ALA A 40 23.76 7.19 -5.85
CA ALA A 40 23.70 6.02 -6.71
C ALA A 40 24.17 4.72 -6.01
N ASP A 41 25.01 4.81 -4.97
CA ASP A 41 25.50 3.64 -4.24
C ASP A 41 24.37 2.97 -3.44
N ASP A 42 23.45 3.77 -2.87
CA ASP A 42 22.22 3.26 -2.24
C ASP A 42 21.29 2.57 -3.26
N PHE A 43 21.26 3.05 -4.51
CA PHE A 43 20.51 2.41 -5.60
C PHE A 43 21.17 1.11 -6.07
N GLU A 44 22.50 1.06 -6.22
CA GLU A 44 23.24 -0.16 -6.58
C GLU A 44 23.02 -1.22 -5.51
N PHE A 45 23.28 -0.89 -4.24
CA PHE A 45 23.10 -1.78 -3.11
C PHE A 45 21.66 -2.30 -3.03
N THR A 46 20.66 -1.41 -3.13
CA THR A 46 19.24 -1.80 -3.09
C THR A 46 18.87 -2.72 -4.27
N TRP A 47 19.42 -2.51 -5.47
CA TRP A 47 19.24 -3.44 -6.59
C TRP A 47 19.93 -4.78 -6.33
N ARG A 48 21.20 -4.76 -5.92
CA ARG A 48 22.03 -5.94 -5.67
C ARG A 48 21.42 -6.85 -4.60
N LEU A 49 20.79 -6.26 -3.59
CA LEU A 49 20.05 -6.95 -2.53
C LEU A 49 18.73 -7.60 -3.02
N GLN A 50 18.10 -7.10 -4.08
CA GLN A 50 16.74 -7.48 -4.52
C GLN A 50 16.69 -8.31 -5.82
N ARG A 51 17.77 -8.35 -6.60
CA ARG A 51 17.75 -8.80 -8.02
C ARG A 51 17.62 -10.32 -8.26
N SER A 52 17.89 -11.18 -7.27
CA SER A 52 17.80 -12.63 -7.42
C SER A 52 17.40 -13.30 -6.11
N ALA A 53 16.63 -14.39 -6.20
CA ALA A 53 16.28 -15.23 -5.06
C ALA A 53 17.19 -16.46 -4.90
N ASP A 54 18.10 -16.74 -5.85
CA ASP A 54 19.03 -17.87 -5.76
C ASP A 54 20.39 -17.42 -5.18
N PRO A 55 20.82 -17.92 -4.01
CA PRO A 55 22.12 -17.60 -3.43
C PRO A 55 23.32 -18.00 -4.31
N ALA A 56 23.17 -18.96 -5.23
CA ALA A 56 24.24 -19.35 -6.15
C ALA A 56 24.58 -18.25 -7.17
N ASP A 57 23.60 -17.42 -7.53
CA ASP A 57 23.76 -16.24 -8.40
C ASP A 57 23.92 -14.92 -7.59
N GLY A 58 24.21 -15.04 -6.28
CA GLY A 58 24.38 -13.92 -5.37
C GLY A 58 23.07 -13.27 -4.90
N GLY A 59 21.96 -14.02 -4.90
CA GLY A 59 20.65 -13.62 -4.40
C GLY A 59 20.33 -14.12 -2.98
N CYS A 60 19.06 -14.09 -2.59
CA CYS A 60 18.61 -14.63 -1.30
C CYS A 60 17.20 -15.26 -1.33
N GLU A 61 17.06 -16.51 -0.86
CA GLU A 61 15.80 -17.26 -0.89
C GLU A 61 14.70 -16.63 -0.01
N SER A 62 15.09 -15.88 1.04
CA SER A 62 14.18 -15.15 1.94
C SER A 62 13.50 -13.93 1.30
N LEU A 63 13.88 -13.52 0.09
CA LEU A 63 13.26 -12.39 -0.60
C LEU A 63 11.81 -12.70 -0.99
N LEU A 64 10.88 -11.85 -0.53
CA LEU A 64 9.45 -12.00 -0.83
C LEU A 64 9.12 -11.76 -2.31
N SER A 65 9.96 -11.00 -3.03
CA SER A 65 9.85 -10.77 -4.46
C SER A 65 11.15 -10.15 -5.01
N THR A 66 11.52 -10.50 -6.25
CA THR A 66 12.57 -9.81 -7.02
C THR A 66 12.00 -8.89 -8.11
N VAL A 67 10.68 -8.83 -8.25
CA VAL A 67 9.99 -8.43 -9.50
C VAL A 67 10.41 -7.04 -9.98
N GLY A 68 11.02 -7.01 -11.16
CA GLY A 68 11.59 -5.81 -11.81
C GLY A 68 13.09 -5.69 -11.60
N PHE A 69 13.59 -5.95 -10.38
CA PHE A 69 15.02 -5.96 -10.09
C PHE A 69 15.75 -7.10 -10.82
N GLU A 70 15.09 -8.23 -11.12
CA GLU A 70 15.66 -9.33 -11.91
C GLU A 70 15.96 -8.97 -13.38
N ARG A 71 15.55 -7.78 -13.81
CA ARG A 71 15.64 -7.30 -15.20
C ARG A 71 16.65 -6.18 -15.40
N ILE A 72 17.12 -5.58 -14.30
CA ILE A 72 18.16 -4.56 -14.29
C ILE A 72 19.50 -5.27 -14.54
N GLU A 73 20.25 -4.75 -15.50
CA GLU A 73 21.57 -5.24 -15.92
C GLU A 73 22.70 -4.41 -15.29
N SER A 74 22.48 -3.11 -15.08
CA SER A 74 23.39 -2.22 -14.34
C SER A 74 22.64 -1.08 -13.64
N VAL A 75 23.26 -0.59 -12.56
CA VAL A 75 22.96 0.68 -11.92
C VAL A 75 24.26 1.48 -11.91
N ASP A 76 24.29 2.61 -12.60
CA ASP A 76 25.51 3.40 -12.84
C ASP A 76 25.35 4.83 -12.29
N GLY A 77 26.34 5.27 -11.50
CA GLY A 77 26.36 6.60 -10.88
C GLY A 77 27.15 7.65 -11.68
N ALA A 78 26.61 8.85 -11.74
CA ALA A 78 27.25 10.06 -12.28
C ALA A 78 27.00 11.27 -11.35
N ASP A 79 27.67 12.40 -11.63
CA ASP A 79 27.50 13.67 -10.90
C ASP A 79 27.60 13.53 -9.36
N GLU A 80 28.75 13.02 -8.89
CA GLU A 80 29.01 12.70 -7.47
C GLU A 80 27.97 11.74 -6.85
N GLY A 81 27.38 10.89 -7.69
CA GLY A 81 26.34 9.93 -7.31
C GLY A 81 24.93 10.50 -7.28
N LYS A 82 24.72 11.78 -7.65
CA LYS A 82 23.38 12.39 -7.69
C LYS A 82 22.61 12.15 -8.99
N THR A 83 23.26 11.67 -10.05
CA THR A 83 22.59 11.14 -11.25
C THR A 83 22.72 9.63 -11.27
N VAL A 84 21.60 8.90 -11.31
CA VAL A 84 21.56 7.43 -11.36
C VAL A 84 20.99 6.97 -12.70
N THR A 85 21.71 6.08 -13.40
CA THR A 85 21.27 5.46 -14.65
C THR A 85 21.00 3.98 -14.40
N VAL A 86 19.79 3.52 -14.67
CA VAL A 86 19.40 2.11 -14.48
C VAL A 86 19.12 1.48 -15.83
N THR A 87 19.99 0.56 -16.26
CA THR A 87 19.90 -0.13 -17.55
C THR A 87 19.20 -1.47 -17.40
N TYR A 88 18.22 -1.75 -18.27
CA TYR A 88 17.45 -3.00 -18.23
C TYR A 88 17.85 -3.96 -19.35
N GLY A 89 18.25 -5.18 -18.97
CA GLY A 89 18.48 -6.30 -19.90
C GLY A 89 17.18 -6.88 -20.48
N SER A 90 16.03 -6.62 -19.85
CA SER A 90 14.72 -6.84 -20.45
C SER A 90 13.69 -5.81 -19.97
N ALA A 91 12.81 -5.34 -20.85
CA ALA A 91 11.88 -4.26 -20.54
C ALA A 91 10.95 -4.58 -19.34
N PHE A 92 10.69 -3.54 -18.54
CA PHE A 92 9.83 -3.58 -17.36
C PHE A 92 8.96 -2.33 -17.31
N ALA A 93 7.64 -2.50 -17.46
CA ALA A 93 6.71 -1.38 -17.56
C ALA A 93 6.44 -0.70 -16.21
N ASP A 94 6.40 -1.47 -15.13
CA ASP A 94 6.06 -1.00 -13.78
C ASP A 94 7.29 -0.47 -13.01
N TRP A 95 8.35 -0.09 -13.73
CA TRP A 95 9.65 0.35 -13.20
C TRP A 95 9.55 1.53 -12.22
N GLN A 96 8.51 2.37 -12.34
CA GLN A 96 8.24 3.47 -11.42
C GLN A 96 7.89 3.01 -9.99
N GLY A 97 7.69 1.71 -9.75
CA GLY A 97 7.52 1.16 -8.41
C GLY A 97 8.84 0.77 -7.72
N LEU A 98 9.92 0.55 -8.47
CA LEU A 98 11.21 0.16 -7.90
C LEU A 98 11.86 1.35 -7.18
N PHE A 99 12.65 1.06 -6.14
CA PHE A 99 13.28 2.05 -5.26
C PHE A 99 12.30 2.97 -4.51
N THR A 100 11.00 2.63 -4.47
CA THR A 100 9.95 3.39 -3.76
C THR A 100 9.08 2.50 -2.87
N GLY A 101 8.39 3.11 -1.90
CA GLY A 101 7.24 2.53 -1.21
C GLY A 101 7.52 1.21 -0.49
N THR A 102 7.15 0.08 -1.11
CA THR A 102 7.35 -1.27 -0.56
C THR A 102 8.77 -1.82 -0.74
N THR A 103 9.58 -1.20 -1.61
CA THR A 103 10.99 -1.52 -1.83
C THR A 103 11.78 -0.20 -1.84
N PRO A 104 11.90 0.48 -0.69
CA PRO A 104 12.63 1.75 -0.57
C PRO A 104 14.14 1.52 -0.73
N LEU A 105 14.88 2.62 -0.92
CA LEU A 105 16.33 2.62 -0.77
C LEU A 105 16.75 2.23 0.65
N LEU A 106 17.93 1.61 0.75
CA LEU A 106 18.57 1.23 2.00
C LEU A 106 19.97 1.84 2.08
N PRO A 107 20.45 2.26 3.27
CA PRO A 107 21.72 2.95 3.43
C PRO A 107 22.90 2.01 3.15
N ALA A 108 23.54 2.20 1.99
CA ALA A 108 24.68 1.37 1.58
C ALA A 108 25.82 1.46 2.60
N HIS A 109 26.14 2.66 3.10
CA HIS A 109 27.26 2.89 4.02
C HIS A 109 27.14 2.16 5.38
N LEU A 110 25.96 1.64 5.74
CA LEU A 110 25.73 0.86 6.96
C LEU A 110 25.46 -0.64 6.70
N LEU A 111 24.95 -1.00 5.51
CA LEU A 111 24.38 -2.33 5.23
C LEU A 111 25.06 -3.06 4.07
N ASP A 112 25.90 -2.37 3.29
CA ASP A 112 26.56 -2.93 2.12
C ASP A 112 27.62 -3.97 2.47
N ASN A 113 27.68 -5.05 1.68
CA ASN A 113 28.59 -6.18 1.89
C ASN A 113 28.78 -6.97 0.59
N ASP A 114 30.03 -7.17 0.17
CA ASP A 114 30.37 -7.96 -1.02
C ASP A 114 29.95 -9.44 -0.91
N ASP A 115 29.80 -10.00 0.29
CA ASP A 115 29.38 -11.38 0.50
C ASP A 115 27.84 -11.54 0.41
N PRO A 116 27.30 -12.19 -0.64
CA PRO A 116 25.86 -12.39 -0.77
C PRO A 116 25.28 -13.33 0.31
N VAL A 117 26.10 -14.19 0.92
CA VAL A 117 25.66 -15.04 2.03
C VAL A 117 25.39 -14.18 3.27
N ALA A 118 26.27 -13.22 3.56
CA ALA A 118 26.09 -12.27 4.65
C ALA A 118 24.90 -11.31 4.41
N LEU A 119 24.69 -10.86 3.16
CA LEU A 119 23.48 -10.11 2.80
C LEU A 119 22.21 -10.94 2.98
N CYS A 120 22.23 -12.22 2.60
CA CYS A 120 21.07 -13.10 2.80
C CYS A 120 20.82 -13.42 4.28
N GLU A 121 21.87 -13.57 5.09
CA GLU A 121 21.75 -13.69 6.55
C GLU A 121 21.14 -12.42 7.17
N MET A 122 21.52 -11.23 6.70
CA MET A 122 20.92 -9.95 7.10
C MET A 122 19.44 -9.85 6.73
N ILE A 123 19.05 -10.17 5.49
CA ILE A 123 17.64 -10.23 5.06
C ILE A 123 16.83 -11.22 5.92
N THR A 124 17.40 -12.40 6.17
CA THR A 124 16.72 -13.52 6.86
C THR A 124 16.57 -13.26 8.37
N THR A 125 17.54 -12.59 8.98
CA THR A 125 17.50 -12.21 10.40
C THR A 125 16.62 -10.99 10.62
N GLY A 126 16.68 -10.01 9.71
CA GLY A 126 16.08 -8.70 9.88
C GLY A 126 16.61 -7.97 11.12
N TRP A 127 15.80 -7.06 11.65
CA TRP A 127 16.13 -6.29 12.85
C TRP A 127 15.18 -6.62 14.01
N PRO A 128 15.68 -7.22 15.11
CA PRO A 128 14.88 -7.48 16.30
C PRO A 128 14.29 -6.20 16.89
N THR A 129 13.00 -6.21 17.24
CA THR A 129 12.29 -5.00 17.69
C THR A 129 12.89 -4.40 18.96
N ASP A 130 13.48 -5.21 19.83
CA ASP A 130 14.19 -4.79 21.05
C ASP A 130 15.61 -4.24 20.80
N GLN A 131 16.08 -4.24 19.55
CA GLN A 131 17.39 -3.74 19.12
C GLN A 131 17.28 -2.54 18.16
N GLY A 132 16.09 -2.26 17.63
CA GLY A 132 15.83 -1.09 16.79
C GLY A 132 16.34 -1.23 15.36
N ILE A 133 16.55 -0.11 14.67
CA ILE A 133 17.17 -0.03 13.35
C ILE A 133 18.66 0.32 13.56
N PRO A 134 19.60 -0.23 12.77
CA PRO A 134 21.02 0.16 12.85
C PRO A 134 21.22 1.68 12.86
N GLU A 135 21.92 2.17 13.89
CA GLU A 135 22.24 3.58 14.14
C GLU A 135 21.01 4.54 14.17
N ASP A 136 19.81 4.01 14.44
CA ASP A 136 18.53 4.72 14.34
C ASP A 136 18.33 5.40 12.96
N ILE A 137 18.91 4.84 11.89
CA ILE A 137 19.04 5.50 10.58
C ILE A 137 17.67 5.70 9.89
N SER A 138 17.50 6.85 9.23
CA SER A 138 16.33 7.17 8.41
C SER A 138 16.67 8.07 7.23
N GLY A 139 16.13 7.75 6.06
CA GLY A 139 16.13 8.61 4.86
C GLY A 139 14.83 9.41 4.70
N GLY A 140 13.95 9.43 5.70
CA GLY A 140 12.64 10.07 5.62
C GLY A 140 12.41 11.19 6.64
N PRO A 141 11.24 11.85 6.62
CA PRO A 141 10.87 12.92 7.57
C PRO A 141 10.74 12.46 9.03
N TRP A 142 10.70 11.15 9.26
CA TRP A 142 10.51 10.53 10.56
C TRP A 142 11.66 9.57 10.88
N GLN A 143 12.15 9.61 12.11
CA GLN A 143 13.19 8.73 12.65
C GLN A 143 12.59 7.81 13.71
N LEU A 144 12.90 6.51 13.62
CA LEU A 144 12.65 5.54 14.67
C LEU A 144 13.91 5.40 15.50
N LYS A 145 13.86 5.83 16.76
CA LYS A 145 14.96 5.67 17.72
C LYS A 145 14.73 4.48 18.65
N LEU A 146 15.78 3.74 18.99
CA LEU A 146 15.71 2.62 19.94
C LEU A 146 15.12 3.03 21.29
N GLU A 147 15.45 4.24 21.79
CA GLU A 147 14.89 4.79 23.04
C GLU A 147 13.36 5.00 23.00
N ASN A 148 12.76 5.04 21.81
CA ASN A 148 11.33 5.26 21.58
C ASN A 148 10.54 3.96 21.31
N ILE A 149 11.17 2.79 21.50
CA ILE A 149 10.52 1.47 21.35
C ILE A 149 10.22 0.88 22.73
N ASP A 150 8.94 0.87 23.12
CA ASP A 150 8.46 0.11 24.27
C ASP A 150 7.82 -1.20 23.80
N VAL A 151 8.64 -2.25 23.74
CA VAL A 151 8.22 -3.62 23.43
C VAL A 151 7.19 -4.15 24.44
N SER A 152 7.19 -3.65 25.68
CA SER A 152 6.34 -4.14 26.76
C SER A 152 4.90 -3.60 26.72
N SER A 153 4.71 -2.34 26.33
CA SER A 153 3.39 -1.76 26.04
C SER A 153 2.99 -1.85 24.55
N GLN A 154 3.88 -2.37 23.71
CA GLN A 154 3.76 -2.45 22.25
C GLN A 154 3.54 -1.08 21.61
N VAL A 155 4.30 -0.08 22.06
CA VAL A 155 4.29 1.31 21.57
C VAL A 155 5.61 1.64 20.90
N VAL A 156 5.54 2.22 19.71
CA VAL A 156 6.66 2.79 18.97
C VAL A 156 6.39 4.26 18.71
N THR A 157 7.33 5.14 19.05
CA THR A 157 7.21 6.58 18.76
C THR A 157 8.24 7.01 17.70
N LEU A 158 7.76 7.60 16.60
CA LEU A 158 8.61 8.27 15.63
C LEU A 158 8.77 9.74 16.01
N THR A 159 10.00 10.24 15.98
CA THR A 159 10.34 11.67 16.14
C THR A 159 10.72 12.26 14.79
N PRO A 160 10.55 13.57 14.55
CA PRO A 160 11.00 14.20 13.30
C PRO A 160 12.50 13.98 13.06
N ASN A 161 12.89 13.68 11.83
CA ASN A 161 14.29 13.62 11.43
C ASN A 161 14.84 15.06 11.28
N GLU A 162 15.76 15.46 12.16
CA GLU A 162 16.32 16.81 12.14
C GLU A 162 17.13 17.12 10.87
N ASN A 163 17.68 16.09 10.21
CA ASN A 163 18.46 16.20 8.98
C ASN A 163 17.65 15.96 7.69
N TYR A 164 16.34 15.71 7.77
CA TYR A 164 15.51 15.60 6.57
C TYR A 164 15.50 16.92 5.77
N TRP A 165 15.58 16.81 4.45
CA TRP A 165 15.77 17.94 3.54
C TRP A 165 14.45 18.52 3.00
N GLY A 166 13.41 17.68 2.89
CA GLY A 166 12.07 18.04 2.38
C GLY A 166 11.14 18.68 3.42
N GLU A 167 9.82 18.67 3.20
CA GLU A 167 8.86 19.24 4.15
C GLU A 167 8.89 18.51 5.51
N LYS A 168 9.44 19.18 6.52
CA LYS A 168 9.54 18.63 7.88
C LYS A 168 8.16 18.55 8.56
N PRO A 169 7.88 17.47 9.33
CA PRO A 169 6.59 17.31 9.98
C PRO A 169 6.21 18.46 10.91
N GLY A 170 4.98 18.98 10.74
CA GLY A 170 4.34 19.90 11.70
C GLY A 170 3.89 19.25 13.01
N LEU A 171 4.23 17.97 13.25
CA LEU A 171 3.91 17.20 14.45
C LEU A 171 5.21 16.85 15.20
N ALA A 172 5.21 16.98 16.53
CA ALA A 172 6.37 16.67 17.36
C ALA A 172 6.66 15.15 17.49
N ALA A 173 5.67 14.29 17.20
CA ALA A 173 5.80 12.84 17.24
C ALA A 173 4.66 12.16 16.45
N LEU A 174 4.88 10.92 15.99
CA LEU A 174 3.83 9.95 15.67
C LEU A 174 3.93 8.75 16.60
N VAL A 175 2.81 8.38 17.26
CA VAL A 175 2.76 7.25 18.19
C VAL A 175 1.99 6.10 17.54
N TYR A 176 2.70 4.99 17.30
CA TYR A 176 2.15 3.73 16.82
C TYR A 176 1.98 2.79 18.01
N GLN A 177 0.75 2.72 18.54
CA GLN A 177 0.39 1.77 19.58
C GLN A 177 -0.31 0.55 18.97
N ASN A 178 0.17 -0.65 19.30
CA ASN A 178 -0.61 -1.85 19.07
C ASN A 178 -1.72 -1.94 20.14
N ILE A 179 -2.98 -1.80 19.71
CA ILE A 179 -4.16 -1.85 20.60
C ILE A 179 -4.60 -3.33 20.82
N GLY A 180 -3.82 -4.28 20.32
CA GLY A 180 -4.17 -5.69 20.25
C GLY A 180 -5.19 -5.99 19.15
N ASN A 181 -5.61 -7.25 19.08
CA ASN A 181 -6.79 -7.61 18.32
C ASN A 181 -8.06 -7.18 19.07
N ASP A 182 -9.16 -6.96 18.34
CA ASP A 182 -10.52 -6.92 18.92
C ASP A 182 -10.66 -8.10 19.91
N PRO A 183 -11.05 -7.91 21.19
CA PRO A 183 -10.69 -8.85 22.27
C PRO A 183 -11.36 -10.24 22.23
N GLY A 184 -12.03 -10.56 21.12
CA GLY A 184 -12.80 -11.77 20.89
C GLY A 184 -13.99 -11.89 21.83
N ALA A 185 -14.73 -12.98 21.73
CA ALA A 185 -15.86 -13.25 22.60
C ALA A 185 -15.48 -13.29 24.11
N ALA A 186 -14.21 -13.57 24.43
CA ALA A 186 -13.70 -13.65 25.80
C ALA A 186 -13.43 -12.26 26.41
N GLY A 187 -12.68 -11.38 25.73
CA GLY A 187 -12.42 -10.03 26.23
C GLY A 187 -13.61 -9.10 26.08
N ALA A 188 -14.45 -9.26 25.04
CA ALA A 188 -15.72 -8.55 24.94
C ALA A 188 -16.67 -8.92 26.09
N LYS A 189 -16.64 -10.18 26.57
CA LYS A 189 -17.29 -10.59 27.82
C LYS A 189 -16.69 -9.86 29.03
N ALA A 190 -15.37 -9.83 29.16
CA ALA A 190 -14.71 -9.20 30.31
C ALA A 190 -15.07 -7.71 30.44
N LEU A 191 -15.06 -6.96 29.32
CA LEU A 191 -15.46 -5.55 29.29
C LEU A 191 -16.95 -5.33 29.62
N LEU A 192 -17.82 -6.27 29.26
CA LEU A 192 -19.23 -6.23 29.66
C LEU A 192 -19.39 -6.47 31.17
N GLU A 193 -18.67 -7.44 31.74
CA GLU A 193 -18.71 -7.75 33.18
C GLU A 193 -18.07 -6.64 34.03
N GLU A 194 -16.95 -6.06 33.59
CA GLU A 194 -16.33 -4.88 34.21
C GLU A 194 -17.26 -3.66 34.18
N SER A 195 -17.95 -3.43 33.04
CA SER A 195 -18.93 -2.35 32.92
C SER A 195 -20.28 -2.64 33.59
N GLY A 196 -20.39 -3.68 34.43
CA GLY A 196 -21.54 -3.94 35.30
C GLY A 196 -22.69 -4.72 34.66
N TYR A 197 -22.50 -5.33 33.48
CA TYR A 197 -23.44 -6.30 32.93
C TYR A 197 -23.18 -7.70 33.50
N VAL A 198 -24.23 -8.42 33.90
CA VAL A 198 -24.15 -9.81 34.35
C VAL A 198 -24.72 -10.73 33.28
N LEU A 199 -24.10 -11.88 33.03
CA LEU A 199 -24.61 -12.89 32.09
C LEU A 199 -25.90 -13.54 32.64
N GLY A 200 -27.05 -13.21 32.04
CA GLY A 200 -28.32 -13.82 32.38
C GLY A 200 -28.41 -15.29 31.97
N GLY A 201 -29.26 -16.05 32.67
CA GLY A 201 -29.43 -17.50 32.45
C GLY A 201 -29.98 -17.91 31.08
N ASP A 202 -30.32 -16.97 30.21
CA ASP A 202 -30.72 -17.18 28.81
C ASP A 202 -29.62 -16.82 27.78
N GLY A 203 -28.39 -16.62 28.25
CA GLY A 203 -27.21 -16.37 27.43
C GLY A 203 -27.03 -14.91 26.98
N VAL A 204 -27.72 -13.95 27.62
CA VAL A 204 -27.57 -12.51 27.29
C VAL A 204 -27.22 -11.70 28.53
N TYR A 205 -26.31 -10.75 28.35
CA TYR A 205 -25.89 -9.79 29.35
C TYR A 205 -27.00 -8.80 29.71
N GLU A 206 -27.15 -8.48 31.01
CA GLU A 206 -28.10 -7.51 31.53
C GLU A 206 -27.46 -6.66 32.64
N HIS A 207 -27.71 -5.35 32.61
CA HIS A 207 -27.18 -4.37 33.57
C HIS A 207 -28.31 -3.75 34.37
N PRO A 208 -28.19 -3.53 35.69
CA PRO A 208 -29.28 -3.05 36.54
C PRO A 208 -29.97 -1.78 36.00
N ASP A 209 -29.20 -0.74 35.68
CA ASP A 209 -29.76 0.56 35.24
C ASP A 209 -29.98 0.70 33.72
N ARG A 210 -29.41 -0.21 32.92
CA ARG A 210 -29.41 -0.14 31.44
C ARG A 210 -30.22 -1.26 30.78
N GLY A 211 -30.67 -2.24 31.58
CA GLY A 211 -31.37 -3.44 31.14
C GLY A 211 -30.51 -4.37 30.30
N ARG A 212 -31.19 -5.26 29.59
CA ARG A 212 -30.64 -6.24 28.65
C ARG A 212 -29.80 -5.58 27.53
N LEU A 213 -28.60 -6.11 27.30
CA LEU A 213 -27.67 -5.65 26.28
C LEU A 213 -28.30 -5.71 24.87
N ALA A 214 -28.24 -4.59 24.15
CA ALA A 214 -28.68 -4.46 22.77
C ALA A 214 -27.67 -3.61 21.97
N LEU A 215 -27.14 -4.17 20.88
CA LEU A 215 -26.19 -3.50 19.99
C LEU A 215 -26.90 -3.03 18.71
N ALA A 216 -26.75 -1.75 18.37
CA ALA A 216 -27.39 -1.14 17.22
C ALA A 216 -26.42 -0.96 16.05
N ILE A 217 -26.28 -1.98 15.20
CA ILE A 217 -25.45 -1.89 13.99
C ILE A 217 -26.16 -0.99 12.96
N SER A 218 -25.53 0.12 12.59
CA SER A 218 -26.02 1.06 11.57
C SER A 218 -25.18 0.93 10.30
N THR A 219 -25.81 0.90 9.13
CA THR A 219 -25.12 0.75 7.84
C THR A 219 -25.80 1.50 6.70
N THR A 220 -25.03 1.71 5.63
CA THR A 220 -25.51 2.26 4.36
C THR A 220 -26.41 1.25 3.63
N VAL A 221 -27.65 1.65 3.34
CA VAL A 221 -28.64 0.85 2.60
C VAL A 221 -28.10 0.45 1.21
N ASN A 222 -28.45 -0.75 0.74
CA ASN A 222 -28.06 -1.32 -0.56
C ASN A 222 -26.55 -1.55 -0.80
N ASN A 223 -25.72 -1.61 0.26
CA ASN A 223 -24.33 -2.07 0.14
C ASN A 223 -24.26 -3.60 0.39
N PRO A 224 -24.00 -4.45 -0.63
CA PRO A 224 -24.06 -5.91 -0.49
C PRO A 224 -22.94 -6.48 0.38
N LEU A 225 -21.72 -5.93 0.31
CA LEU A 225 -20.61 -6.32 1.18
C LEU A 225 -20.98 -6.12 2.66
N ARG A 226 -21.60 -4.99 3.00
CA ARG A 226 -22.05 -4.71 4.37
C ARG A 226 -23.29 -5.48 4.80
N GLN A 227 -24.07 -6.06 3.88
CA GLN A 227 -25.08 -7.07 4.25
C GLN A 227 -24.37 -8.37 4.64
N GLN A 228 -23.43 -8.86 3.83
CA GLN A 228 -22.61 -10.05 4.16
C GLN A 228 -21.89 -9.89 5.51
N THR A 229 -21.33 -8.70 5.82
CA THR A 229 -20.74 -8.43 7.13
C THR A 229 -21.76 -8.54 8.27
N ILE A 230 -22.99 -8.07 8.10
CA ILE A 230 -24.06 -8.17 9.10
C ILE A 230 -24.53 -9.62 9.26
N ASP A 231 -24.66 -10.36 8.17
CA ASP A 231 -25.03 -11.78 8.16
C ASP A 231 -23.97 -12.69 8.80
N VAL A 232 -22.72 -12.21 8.96
CA VAL A 232 -21.66 -12.87 9.72
C VAL A 232 -21.62 -12.41 11.19
N ILE A 233 -21.71 -11.09 11.44
CA ILE A 233 -21.65 -10.53 12.81
C ILE A 233 -22.86 -10.97 13.65
N ILE A 234 -24.08 -11.02 13.10
CA ILE A 234 -25.27 -11.40 13.88
C ILE A 234 -25.17 -12.83 14.43
N PRO A 235 -24.82 -13.87 13.64
CA PRO A 235 -24.54 -15.20 14.17
C PRO A 235 -23.38 -15.23 15.18
N GLN A 236 -22.27 -14.53 14.92
CA GLN A 236 -21.12 -14.50 15.86
C GLN A 236 -21.50 -13.88 17.21
N ALA A 237 -22.20 -12.75 17.21
CA ALA A 237 -22.73 -12.11 18.42
C ALA A 237 -23.86 -12.93 19.09
N SER A 238 -24.45 -13.90 18.39
CA SER A 238 -25.46 -14.83 18.92
C SER A 238 -24.86 -16.16 19.40
N ALA A 239 -23.60 -16.48 19.06
CA ALA A 239 -22.97 -17.77 19.32
C ALA A 239 -22.68 -18.03 20.82
N THR A 240 -22.84 -17.03 21.67
CA THR A 240 -22.86 -17.14 23.13
C THR A 240 -24.14 -17.79 23.69
N ARG A 241 -25.16 -18.04 22.85
CA ARG A 241 -26.39 -18.74 23.26
C ARG A 241 -26.33 -20.24 22.97
N SER A 242 -26.28 -21.05 24.02
CA SER A 242 -26.24 -22.52 23.96
C SER A 242 -27.57 -23.20 23.58
N THR A 243 -28.40 -22.62 22.70
CA THR A 243 -29.59 -23.27 22.11
C THR A 243 -30.13 -22.45 20.92
N PRO A 244 -30.61 -23.08 19.83
CA PRO A 244 -31.07 -22.36 18.65
C PRO A 244 -32.51 -21.82 18.79
N CYS A 245 -32.75 -20.62 18.26
CA CYS A 245 -34.10 -20.05 18.08
C CYS A 245 -34.16 -19.21 16.81
N SER A 246 -35.34 -19.15 16.18
CA SER A 246 -35.52 -18.52 14.88
C SER A 246 -35.58 -16.99 14.96
N GLY A 247 -34.81 -16.33 14.09
CA GLY A 247 -34.80 -14.87 13.99
C GLY A 247 -36.07 -14.29 13.35
N ARG A 248 -36.37 -13.04 13.68
CA ARG A 248 -37.42 -12.24 13.01
C ARG A 248 -36.92 -10.83 12.71
N THR A 249 -36.51 -10.60 11.47
CA THR A 249 -36.07 -9.29 10.98
C THR A 249 -37.21 -8.28 11.01
N THR A 250 -36.95 -7.07 11.54
CA THR A 250 -37.95 -5.99 11.61
C THR A 250 -37.50 -4.79 10.79
N THR A 251 -37.88 -4.74 9.52
CA THR A 251 -37.50 -3.67 8.59
C THR A 251 -38.28 -2.38 8.90
N ARG A 252 -37.58 -1.30 9.25
CA ARG A 252 -38.20 0.01 9.47
C ARG A 252 -38.02 0.92 8.25
N SER A 253 -39.05 0.98 7.40
CA SER A 253 -39.04 1.86 6.23
C SER A 253 -39.12 3.34 6.61
N ARG A 254 -38.36 4.18 5.90
CA ARG A 254 -38.28 5.63 6.16
C ARG A 254 -39.26 6.38 5.25
N SER A 255 -40.54 6.40 5.62
CA SER A 255 -41.53 7.20 4.89
C SER A 255 -41.26 8.70 5.04
N THR A 256 -41.35 9.43 3.92
CA THR A 256 -41.29 10.89 3.88
C THR A 256 -42.60 11.52 4.39
N ARG A 257 -42.54 12.82 4.73
CA ARG A 257 -43.59 13.53 5.46
C ARG A 257 -44.97 13.51 4.76
N SER A 258 -46.00 13.24 5.56
CA SER A 258 -47.38 13.70 5.31
C SER A 258 -47.97 14.29 6.60
N ARG A 259 -48.51 15.51 6.53
CA ARG A 259 -49.32 16.10 7.61
C ARG A 259 -50.78 15.60 7.49
N PRO A 260 -51.50 15.36 8.60
CA PRO A 260 -52.94 15.13 8.54
C PRO A 260 -53.72 16.44 8.42
N SER A 261 -54.75 16.46 7.57
CA SER A 261 -55.77 17.51 7.47
C SER A 261 -57.10 16.90 7.03
N TRP A 262 -58.17 17.18 7.78
CA TRP A 262 -59.54 16.70 7.53
C TRP A 262 -60.37 17.77 6.77
N PRO A 263 -61.56 17.47 6.22
CA PRO A 263 -61.85 16.34 5.31
C PRO A 263 -62.82 16.72 4.15
N THR A 264 -63.20 15.73 3.31
CA THR A 264 -64.38 15.71 2.40
C THR A 264 -64.43 16.71 1.21
N PRO A 265 -65.29 16.48 0.18
CA PRO A 265 -65.48 15.22 -0.57
C PRO A 265 -65.61 15.43 -2.11
N GLN A 266 -65.36 14.38 -2.94
CA GLN A 266 -66.23 13.92 -4.06
C GLN A 266 -65.59 12.77 -4.88
N PRO A 267 -66.35 12.05 -5.77
CA PRO A 267 -65.98 10.72 -6.29
C PRO A 267 -65.67 10.66 -7.81
N CYS A 268 -65.59 9.42 -8.33
CA CYS A 268 -65.47 8.97 -9.73
C CYS A 268 -64.04 9.03 -10.33
N ARG A 269 -63.38 7.93 -10.72
CA ARG A 269 -63.71 6.75 -11.58
C ARG A 269 -63.22 6.96 -13.03
N GLY A 270 -62.06 6.38 -13.35
CA GLY A 270 -61.48 6.27 -14.69
C GLY A 270 -60.33 5.25 -14.66
N SER A 271 -60.14 4.44 -15.72
CA SER A 271 -59.28 3.23 -15.66
C SER A 271 -58.75 2.78 -17.02
N ARG A 272 -57.65 1.99 -17.03
CA ARG A 272 -57.01 1.27 -18.17
C ARG A 272 -56.11 2.16 -19.06
N THR A 273 -55.11 1.68 -19.82
CA THR A 273 -54.72 0.29 -20.20
C THR A 273 -53.18 0.13 -20.40
N THR A 274 -52.70 -1.05 -20.81
CA THR A 274 -51.29 -1.52 -20.90
C THR A 274 -50.57 -1.35 -22.28
N PRO A 275 -49.21 -1.44 -22.36
CA PRO A 275 -48.36 -1.48 -23.59
C PRO A 275 -47.91 -2.92 -23.98
N PRO A 276 -47.18 -3.17 -25.12
CA PRO A 276 -45.70 -3.37 -25.04
C PRO A 276 -44.79 -3.20 -26.32
N SER A 277 -43.57 -2.67 -26.15
CA SER A 277 -42.26 -3.11 -26.75
C SER A 277 -42.01 -3.06 -28.31
N PRO A 278 -40.95 -3.69 -28.92
CA PRO A 278 -39.67 -3.02 -29.29
C PRO A 278 -39.11 -3.33 -30.74
N VAL A 279 -37.91 -2.84 -31.14
CA VAL A 279 -36.96 -3.43 -32.17
C VAL A 279 -35.61 -2.66 -32.31
N HIS A 280 -34.59 -3.21 -33.01
CA HIS A 280 -33.19 -2.71 -33.20
C HIS A 280 -32.81 -2.30 -34.67
N CYS A 281 -31.87 -1.35 -34.84
CA CYS A 281 -31.04 -1.01 -36.04
C CYS A 281 -29.77 -0.17 -35.64
N GLY A 282 -28.70 0.03 -36.44
CA GLY A 282 -28.36 -0.61 -37.74
C GLY A 282 -27.21 0.00 -38.60
N THR A 283 -25.93 -0.07 -38.19
CA THR A 283 -24.67 -0.01 -39.02
C THR A 283 -24.16 1.32 -39.71
N ALA A 284 -22.91 1.28 -40.24
CA ALA A 284 -22.22 2.16 -41.24
C ALA A 284 -21.49 3.48 -40.79
N ARG A 285 -20.39 3.99 -41.42
CA ARG A 285 -19.22 3.41 -42.15
C ARG A 285 -18.13 4.47 -42.56
N GLY A 286 -16.82 4.15 -42.52
CA GLY A 286 -15.71 4.77 -43.30
C GLY A 286 -15.01 6.04 -42.73
N GLY A 287 -13.78 6.45 -43.13
CA GLY A 287 -12.72 5.72 -43.88
C GLY A 287 -11.66 6.59 -44.63
N ARG A 288 -10.40 6.09 -44.75
CA ARG A 288 -9.24 6.54 -45.60
C ARG A 288 -8.51 7.86 -45.21
N SER A 289 -7.30 8.21 -45.71
CA SER A 289 -5.98 7.55 -45.99
C SER A 289 -5.17 8.33 -47.06
N ALA A 290 -3.91 8.76 -46.79
CA ALA A 290 -2.81 9.15 -47.73
C ALA A 290 -1.71 9.97 -46.98
N GLU A 291 -0.48 10.22 -47.46
CA GLU A 291 0.56 9.33 -48.06
C GLU A 291 1.96 10.06 -48.02
N LEU A 292 3.06 9.32 -48.21
CA LEU A 292 4.48 9.78 -48.28
C LEU A 292 4.94 9.92 -49.76
N PRO A 293 6.11 10.51 -50.18
CA PRO A 293 7.49 10.13 -49.76
C PRO A 293 8.71 11.09 -50.00
N GLY A 294 9.94 10.65 -49.64
CA GLY A 294 11.06 10.65 -50.63
C GLY A 294 12.52 11.04 -50.27
N ARG A 295 13.40 10.02 -50.05
CA ARG A 295 14.85 9.90 -50.49
C ARG A 295 15.91 10.92 -49.97
N THR A 296 17.24 10.70 -49.86
CA THR A 296 18.26 9.58 -49.99
C THR A 296 19.67 10.13 -49.58
N SER A 297 20.78 9.42 -49.31
CA SER A 297 21.15 8.04 -48.85
C SER A 297 22.70 7.84 -48.93
N ARG A 298 23.28 6.81 -48.26
CA ARG A 298 24.69 6.27 -48.34
C ARG A 298 25.73 7.03 -47.47
N ARG A 299 26.67 6.42 -46.71
CA ARG A 299 27.52 5.23 -46.98
C ARG A 299 28.39 4.89 -45.73
N ASP A 300 28.65 3.60 -45.52
CA ASP A 300 29.64 2.99 -44.58
C ASP A 300 30.85 2.41 -45.38
N PRO A 301 31.88 1.75 -44.80
CA PRO A 301 32.31 1.61 -43.38
C PRO A 301 33.82 1.90 -43.14
N HIS A 302 34.36 1.72 -41.92
CA HIS A 302 35.71 1.12 -41.71
C HIS A 302 36.02 0.68 -40.25
N HIS A 303 36.54 -0.55 -40.09
CA HIS A 303 37.23 -1.11 -38.90
C HIS A 303 38.76 -1.13 -39.17
N PRO A 304 39.64 -1.11 -38.14
CA PRO A 304 39.96 -2.25 -37.23
C PRO A 304 40.06 -1.85 -35.74
N ALA A 305 40.14 -2.70 -34.70
CA ALA A 305 40.54 -4.12 -34.52
C ALA A 305 42.05 -4.39 -34.27
N VAL A 306 42.52 -4.19 -33.03
CA VAL A 306 43.81 -4.70 -32.48
C VAL A 306 43.60 -5.12 -31.01
N ARG A 307 44.25 -6.21 -30.57
CA ARG A 307 44.40 -6.62 -29.15
C ARG A 307 45.88 -7.00 -28.86
N PRO A 308 46.30 -7.23 -27.60
CA PRO A 308 47.62 -6.80 -27.11
C PRO A 308 48.73 -7.87 -27.20
N PRO A 309 49.98 -7.51 -26.80
CA PRO A 309 50.92 -8.47 -26.19
C PRO A 309 50.39 -9.03 -24.86
#